data_AF-A0A182U8Z8-F1
#
_entry.id   AF-A0A182U8Z8-F1
#
_cell.length_a   1.000
_cell.length_b   1.000
_cell.length_c   1.000
_cell.angle_alpha   90.00
_cell.angle_beta   90.00
_cell.angle_gamma   90.00
#
_symmetry.space_group_name_H-M   'P 1'
#
loop_
_entity.id
_entity.type
_entity.pdbx_description
1 polymer ?
#
loop_
_entity_poly.entity_id
_entity_poly.type
_entity_poly.pdbx_seq_one_letter_code
_entity_poly.pdbx_strand_id
1 'polypeptide(L)'
;MITGVLFAQGNHRAVQPFQLVSRARNRGWKKGTIRTLASLDLETKPNYWLTVCAQDQAVVPLHSCVQVYIEVQNENDNVPLTEDAVYYPSVPESSPPNVKVLQLAAEDRDIDPLQQISYRIISGNPEGNFAINSTSGLITTTARKLDRENQPEHILEVLVMDNGEPQLSSTTRVVVQVEDVNDHAPEFDQKMYKVQIPANAKIDQPLFQNDYAGSGYEPPELELTEPMLSDPDVGLDDAATWESFPEKNFNDLQVIFRVTAQKSPQEGSTLS
;
A
#
# COMPACT_ATOMS: atom_id res chain seq x y z
N MET A 1 43.25 -0.47 -55.02
CA MET A 1 42.22 -1.24 -54.31
C MET A 1 42.17 -0.72 -52.88
N ILE A 2 41.06 -0.13 -52.45
CA ILE A 2 40.91 0.40 -51.08
C ILE A 2 40.60 -0.79 -50.18
N THR A 3 41.63 -1.41 -49.63
CA THR A 3 41.50 -2.50 -48.67
C THR A 3 41.48 -1.96 -47.24
N GLY A 4 40.58 -1.00 -47.01
CA GLY A 4 40.27 -0.37 -45.71
C GLY A 4 40.32 -1.32 -44.52
N VAL A 5 41.09 -1.00 -43.49
CA VAL A 5 40.79 -1.47 -42.12
C VAL A 5 39.92 -0.40 -41.49
N LEU A 6 38.74 -0.80 -41.03
CA LEU A 6 37.82 0.07 -40.29
C LEU A 6 38.11 -0.15 -38.81
N PHE A 7 38.60 0.88 -38.12
CA PHE A 7 38.76 0.85 -36.67
C PHE A 7 38.04 2.06 -36.07
N ALA A 8 37.34 1.83 -34.96
CA ALA A 8 36.76 2.90 -34.15
C ALA A 8 37.84 3.37 -33.18
N GLN A 9 38.25 4.64 -33.30
CA GLN A 9 39.26 5.21 -32.42
C GLN A 9 38.58 5.87 -31.22
N GLY A 10 38.51 5.13 -30.12
CA GLY A 10 38.28 5.64 -28.78
C GLY A 10 39.29 4.96 -27.87
N ASN A 11 40.01 5.74 -27.05
CA ASN A 11 40.83 5.13 -25.99
C ASN A 11 39.92 4.24 -25.15
N HIS A 12 40.40 3.03 -24.81
CA HIS A 12 39.73 1.93 -24.11
C HIS A 12 39.12 0.84 -25.01
N ARG A 13 39.56 -0.39 -24.73
CA ARG A 13 39.38 -1.68 -25.40
C ARG A 13 37.95 -2.19 -25.67
N ALA A 14 36.92 -1.35 -25.62
CA ALA A 14 35.58 -1.73 -26.02
C ALA A 14 34.80 -0.48 -26.39
N VAL A 15 34.44 -0.30 -27.66
CA VAL A 15 33.36 0.64 -28.00
C VAL A 15 32.06 -0.05 -27.64
N GLN A 16 31.83 -0.47 -26.39
CA GLN A 16 30.50 -0.89 -25.97
C GLN A 16 29.57 0.34 -26.09
N PRO A 17 28.40 0.25 -26.72
CA PRO A 17 27.69 -0.96 -27.16
C PRO A 17 27.76 -1.24 -28.68
N PHE A 18 28.77 -0.77 -29.43
CA PHE A 18 28.84 -0.90 -30.89
C PHE A 18 30.04 -1.71 -31.41
N GLN A 19 29.83 -2.51 -32.45
CA GLN A 19 30.88 -3.16 -33.24
C GLN A 19 30.88 -2.65 -34.68
N LEU A 20 32.08 -2.43 -35.19
CA LEU A 20 32.29 -2.15 -36.59
C LEU A 20 32.71 -3.44 -37.33
N VAL A 21 31.86 -3.92 -38.23
CA VAL A 21 32.10 -5.16 -39.00
C VAL A 21 32.35 -4.79 -40.46
N SER A 22 33.40 -5.35 -41.06
CA SER A 22 33.65 -5.21 -42.49
C SER A 22 33.49 -6.54 -43.23
N ARG A 23 32.92 -6.52 -44.44
CA ARG A 23 32.88 -7.70 -45.34
C ARG A 23 33.43 -7.33 -46.71
N ALA A 24 34.30 -8.19 -47.24
CA ALA A 24 34.76 -8.09 -48.63
C ALA A 24 33.64 -8.55 -49.57
N ARG A 25 33.30 -7.75 -50.59
CA ARG A 25 32.51 -8.23 -51.73
C ARG A 25 33.43 -8.68 -52.85
N ASN A 26 33.00 -9.65 -53.66
CA ASN A 26 33.72 -10.24 -54.81
C ASN A 26 34.09 -9.23 -55.94
N ARG A 27 33.98 -7.92 -55.72
CA ARG A 27 34.28 -6.83 -56.67
C ARG A 27 35.15 -5.70 -56.08
N GLY A 28 36.03 -6.00 -55.12
CA GLY A 28 37.17 -5.13 -54.76
C GLY A 28 36.90 -3.95 -53.81
N TRP A 29 35.67 -3.76 -53.32
CA TRP A 29 35.35 -2.79 -52.25
C TRP A 29 34.85 -3.51 -51.00
N LYS A 30 35.29 -3.03 -49.82
CA LYS A 30 34.85 -3.53 -48.52
C LYS A 30 33.63 -2.72 -48.06
N LYS A 31 32.57 -3.39 -47.60
CA LYS A 31 31.43 -2.73 -46.93
C LYS A 31 31.68 -2.74 -45.43
N GLY A 32 31.64 -1.56 -44.79
CA GLY A 32 31.57 -1.41 -43.34
C GLY A 32 30.12 -1.41 -42.85
N THR A 33 29.86 -1.93 -41.65
CA THR A 33 28.55 -1.93 -41.01
C THR A 33 28.74 -1.77 -39.51
N ILE A 34 28.14 -0.73 -38.94
CA ILE A 34 28.04 -0.56 -37.48
C ILE A 34 26.90 -1.46 -37.00
N ARG A 35 27.13 -2.21 -35.92
CA ARG A 35 26.15 -3.08 -35.28
C ARG A 35 26.13 -2.77 -33.79
N THR A 36 24.97 -2.90 -33.16
CA THR A 36 24.88 -2.96 -31.70
C THR A 36 25.39 -4.31 -31.20
N LEU A 37 26.00 -4.31 -30.02
CA LEU A 37 26.48 -5.46 -29.26
C LEU A 37 25.72 -5.64 -27.94
N ALA A 38 25.01 -4.60 -27.50
CA ALA A 38 24.15 -4.60 -26.34
C ALA A 38 22.88 -3.80 -26.65
N SER A 39 21.88 -3.91 -25.78
CA SER A 39 20.73 -3.01 -25.79
C SER A 39 21.19 -1.56 -25.63
N LEU A 40 20.46 -0.66 -26.29
CA LEU A 40 20.57 0.78 -26.09
C LEU A 40 19.39 1.19 -25.23
N ASP A 41 19.61 2.14 -24.33
CA ASP A 41 18.63 2.60 -23.37
C ASP A 41 18.76 4.13 -23.31
N LEU A 42 17.67 4.85 -23.59
CA LEU A 42 17.66 6.31 -23.67
C LEU A 42 17.93 6.90 -22.29
N GLU A 43 17.31 6.32 -21.27
CA GLU A 43 17.33 6.69 -19.85
C GLU A 43 18.75 6.60 -19.30
N THR A 44 19.52 5.61 -19.77
CA THR A 44 20.95 5.49 -19.46
C THR A 44 21.80 6.45 -20.29
N LYS A 45 21.61 6.47 -21.62
CA LYS A 45 22.48 7.26 -22.52
C LYS A 45 21.81 7.63 -23.85
N PRO A 46 21.52 8.92 -24.08
CA PRO A 46 20.69 9.33 -25.20
C PRO A 46 21.40 9.41 -26.56
N ASN A 47 22.74 9.53 -26.56
CA ASN A 47 23.48 9.63 -27.81
C ASN A 47 24.94 9.15 -27.72
N TYR A 48 25.50 8.90 -28.90
CA TYR A 48 26.86 8.42 -29.07
C TYR A 48 27.55 9.11 -30.24
N TRP A 49 28.84 9.40 -30.07
CA TRP A 49 29.73 9.85 -31.14
C TRP A 49 30.74 8.75 -31.46
N LEU A 50 30.75 8.29 -32.70
CA LEU A 50 31.70 7.30 -33.20
C LEU A 50 32.62 7.95 -34.24
N THR A 51 33.92 7.74 -34.13
CA THR A 51 34.86 8.11 -35.21
C THR A 51 35.19 6.87 -36.02
N VAL A 52 34.81 6.88 -37.30
CA VAL A 52 35.04 5.77 -38.24
C VAL A 52 36.15 6.18 -39.19
N CYS A 53 37.27 5.44 -39.16
CA CYS A 53 38.39 5.68 -40.05
C CYS A 53 38.50 4.59 -41.13
N ALA A 54 38.89 4.97 -42.34
CA ALA A 54 39.26 4.09 -43.43
C ALA A 54 40.72 4.35 -43.80
N GLN A 55 41.52 3.30 -43.87
CA GLN A 55 42.96 3.37 -44.15
C GLN A 55 43.34 2.49 -45.34
N ASP A 56 44.11 2.99 -46.30
CA ASP A 56 44.60 2.18 -47.40
C ASP A 56 45.71 1.19 -46.96
N GLN A 57 46.14 0.31 -47.87
CA GLN A 57 47.20 -0.68 -47.62
C GLN A 57 48.53 -0.29 -48.26
N ALA A 58 48.77 0.99 -48.50
CA ALA A 58 50.05 1.43 -49.02
C ALA A 58 51.17 1.24 -47.97
N VAL A 59 52.42 1.23 -48.43
CA VAL A 59 53.62 1.14 -47.56
C VAL A 59 53.66 2.31 -46.58
N VAL A 60 53.24 3.50 -47.02
CA VAL A 60 52.93 4.64 -46.16
C VAL A 60 51.42 4.86 -46.25
N PRO A 61 50.64 4.35 -45.29
CA PRO A 61 49.21 4.32 -45.42
C PRO A 61 48.59 5.70 -45.22
N LEU A 62 47.66 6.08 -46.10
CA LEU A 62 46.81 7.24 -45.89
C LEU A 62 45.49 6.81 -45.26
N HIS A 63 44.90 7.71 -44.46
CA HIS A 63 43.61 7.48 -43.83
C HIS A 63 42.68 8.68 -43.98
N SER A 64 41.39 8.41 -43.94
CA SER A 64 40.33 9.41 -43.76
C SER A 64 39.41 8.96 -42.64
N CYS A 65 38.91 9.90 -41.85
CA CYS A 65 37.99 9.61 -40.76
C CYS A 65 36.72 10.44 -40.90
N VAL A 66 35.61 9.90 -40.43
CA VAL A 66 34.31 10.57 -40.36
C VAL A 66 33.72 10.37 -38.98
N GLN A 67 33.03 11.39 -38.47
CA GLN A 67 32.25 11.27 -37.23
C GLN A 67 30.83 10.84 -37.58
N VAL A 68 30.34 9.83 -36.86
CA VAL A 68 28.97 9.32 -36.93
C VAL A 68 28.32 9.62 -35.60
N TYR A 69 27.26 10.40 -35.64
CA TYR A 69 26.41 10.70 -34.50
C TYR A 69 25.23 9.74 -34.50
N ILE A 70 24.96 9.12 -33.35
CA ILE A 70 23.87 8.17 -33.15
C ILE A 70 22.99 8.72 -32.03
N GLU A 71 21.71 8.91 -32.33
CA GLU A 71 20.67 9.25 -31.36
C GLU A 71 19.87 7.99 -31.02
N VAL A 72 19.66 7.76 -29.73
CA VAL A 72 18.74 6.73 -29.25
C VAL A 72 17.33 7.34 -29.30
N GLN A 73 16.38 6.61 -29.87
CA GLN A 73 14.98 7.03 -29.90
C GLN A 73 14.31 6.64 -28.59
N ASN A 74 13.34 7.45 -28.18
CA ASN A 74 12.53 7.14 -27.01
C ASN A 74 11.60 5.96 -27.30
N GLU A 75 11.51 5.03 -26.36
CA GLU A 75 10.55 3.94 -26.32
C GLU A 75 9.99 3.88 -24.89
N ASN A 76 8.70 3.57 -24.74
CA ASN A 76 8.09 3.39 -23.42
C ASN A 76 8.45 1.98 -22.91
N ASP A 77 9.56 1.86 -22.20
CA ASP A 77 10.12 0.58 -21.76
C ASP A 77 10.22 0.44 -20.23
N ASN A 78 9.84 1.47 -19.48
CA ASN A 78 9.67 1.43 -18.05
C ASN A 78 8.19 1.27 -17.66
N VAL A 79 7.98 0.62 -16.51
CA VAL A 79 6.64 0.47 -15.93
C VAL A 79 6.46 1.52 -14.83
N PRO A 80 5.27 2.11 -14.67
CA PRO A 80 5.01 3.00 -13.56
C PRO A 80 4.93 2.17 -12.27
N LEU A 81 5.64 2.58 -11.23
CA LEU A 81 5.73 1.86 -9.96
C LEU A 81 5.39 2.77 -8.78
N THR A 82 4.60 2.27 -7.84
CA THR A 82 4.42 2.93 -6.54
C THR A 82 5.64 2.75 -5.64
N GLU A 83 5.75 3.61 -4.62
CA GLU A 83 6.83 3.53 -3.62
C GLU A 83 6.86 2.17 -2.92
N ASP A 84 5.69 1.68 -2.47
CA ASP A 84 5.53 0.38 -1.84
C ASP A 84 4.70 -0.57 -2.71
N ALA A 85 4.98 -1.86 -2.60
CA ALA A 85 4.17 -2.90 -3.23
C ALA A 85 2.85 -3.15 -2.48
N VAL A 86 2.80 -2.82 -1.19
CA VAL A 86 1.64 -3.02 -0.31
C VAL A 86 1.50 -1.85 0.67
N TYR A 87 0.28 -1.32 0.81
CA TYR A 87 -0.06 -0.27 1.78
C TYR A 87 -1.09 -0.78 2.80
N TYR A 88 -1.02 -0.28 4.04
CA TYR A 88 -1.90 -0.67 5.15
C TYR A 88 -2.60 0.53 5.81
N PRO A 89 -3.48 1.26 5.08
CA PRO A 89 -4.26 2.34 5.70
C PRO A 89 -5.36 1.79 6.60
N SER A 90 -5.84 2.61 7.53
CA SER A 90 -7.02 2.34 8.34
C SER A 90 -8.10 3.41 8.13
N VAL A 91 -9.36 3.02 8.33
CA VAL A 91 -10.51 3.92 8.24
C VAL A 91 -11.61 3.49 9.22
N PRO A 92 -12.19 4.41 10.00
CA PRO A 92 -13.32 4.08 10.88
C PRO A 92 -14.55 3.62 10.11
N GLU A 93 -15.27 2.62 10.61
CA GLU A 93 -16.49 2.12 9.95
C GLU A 93 -17.60 3.17 9.83
N SER A 94 -17.64 4.13 10.77
CA SER A 94 -18.58 5.25 10.79
C SER A 94 -18.24 6.38 9.80
N SER A 95 -17.18 6.22 8.99
CA SER A 95 -16.71 7.25 8.07
C SER A 95 -17.77 7.64 7.05
N PRO A 96 -18.06 8.95 6.87
CA PRO A 96 -18.97 9.41 5.83
C PRO A 96 -18.37 9.20 4.43
N PRO A 97 -19.16 9.43 3.36
CA PRO A 97 -18.66 9.35 1.99
C PRO A 97 -17.59 10.41 1.70
N ASN A 98 -16.64 10.08 0.82
CA ASN A 98 -15.52 10.93 0.39
C ASN A 98 -14.45 11.20 1.47
N VAL A 99 -14.34 10.36 2.50
CA VAL A 99 -13.21 10.39 3.42
C VAL A 99 -11.97 9.86 2.71
N LYS A 100 -10.85 10.59 2.81
CA LYS A 100 -9.55 10.17 2.29
C LYS A 100 -9.03 8.96 3.08
N VAL A 101 -8.72 7.88 2.37
CA VAL A 101 -8.13 6.66 2.93
C VAL A 101 -6.63 6.63 2.64
N LEU A 102 -6.25 6.75 1.37
CA LEU A 102 -4.86 6.71 0.93
C LEU A 102 -4.68 7.55 -0.34
N GLN A 103 -3.51 8.16 -0.52
CA GLN A 103 -3.12 8.78 -1.78
C GLN A 103 -1.97 7.95 -2.36
N LEU A 104 -2.24 7.21 -3.44
CA LEU A 104 -1.17 6.53 -4.17
C LEU A 104 -0.39 7.55 -5.00
N ALA A 105 0.92 7.32 -5.09
CA ALA A 105 1.80 8.01 -6.00
C ALA A 105 2.70 6.95 -6.66
N ALA A 106 2.80 7.02 -7.97
CA ALA A 106 3.68 6.19 -8.76
C ALA A 106 4.61 7.05 -9.61
N GLU A 107 5.78 6.49 -9.90
CA GLU A 107 6.81 7.09 -10.71
C GLU A 107 7.09 6.18 -11.90
N ASP A 108 7.25 6.81 -13.06
CA ASP A 108 7.73 6.17 -14.27
C ASP A 108 9.08 6.79 -14.64
N ARG A 109 10.00 5.97 -15.16
CA ARG A 109 11.38 6.37 -15.43
C ARG A 109 11.62 6.77 -16.87
N ASP A 110 10.66 6.57 -17.77
CA ASP A 110 10.78 7.00 -19.16
C ASP A 110 10.99 8.52 -19.24
N ILE A 111 11.87 8.95 -20.14
CA ILE A 111 12.12 10.39 -20.41
C ILE A 111 11.03 10.92 -21.35
N ASP A 112 9.76 10.85 -20.91
CA ASP A 112 8.63 11.53 -21.56
C ASP A 112 7.90 12.46 -20.58
N PRO A 113 8.06 13.79 -20.71
CA PRO A 113 7.37 14.74 -19.83
C PRO A 113 5.84 14.79 -20.02
N LEU A 114 5.30 14.15 -21.07
CA LEU A 114 3.87 14.03 -21.31
C LEU A 114 3.29 12.69 -20.86
N GLN A 115 4.12 11.81 -20.28
CA GLN A 115 3.66 10.55 -19.72
C GLN A 115 2.68 10.82 -18.57
N GLN A 116 1.50 10.19 -18.65
CA GLN A 116 0.44 10.31 -17.66
C GLN A 116 0.19 8.96 -17.02
N ILE A 117 0.28 8.95 -15.70
CA ILE A 117 -0.04 7.77 -14.91
C ILE A 117 -1.52 7.80 -14.53
N SER A 118 -2.16 6.65 -14.70
CA SER A 118 -3.56 6.41 -14.34
C SER A 118 -3.71 5.28 -13.35
N TYR A 119 -4.74 5.39 -12.51
CA TYR A 119 -5.00 4.45 -11.41
C TYR A 119 -6.40 3.84 -11.51
N ARG A 120 -6.52 2.56 -11.18
CA ARG A 120 -7.82 1.87 -11.17
C ARG A 120 -7.86 0.71 -10.17
N ILE A 121 -8.89 0.64 -9.34
CA ILE A 121 -9.17 -0.56 -8.54
C ILE A 121 -9.70 -1.64 -9.49
N ILE A 122 -9.00 -2.77 -9.57
CA ILE A 122 -9.33 -3.89 -10.47
C ILE A 122 -9.89 -5.11 -9.72
N SER A 123 -9.62 -5.23 -8.42
CA SER A 123 -10.13 -6.31 -7.57
C SER A 123 -10.26 -5.87 -6.10
N GLY A 124 -10.92 -6.68 -5.28
CA GLY A 124 -11.04 -6.45 -3.83
C GLY A 124 -12.14 -5.48 -3.39
N ASN A 125 -12.92 -4.95 -4.32
CA ASN A 125 -13.96 -3.94 -4.06
C ASN A 125 -15.33 -4.29 -4.67
N PRO A 126 -15.87 -5.51 -4.45
CA PRO A 126 -17.10 -5.96 -5.11
C PRO A 126 -18.34 -5.13 -4.74
N GLU A 127 -18.41 -4.62 -3.51
CA GLU A 127 -19.53 -3.80 -3.03
C GLU A 127 -19.36 -2.31 -3.36
N GLY A 128 -18.18 -1.90 -3.81
CA GLY A 128 -17.85 -0.52 -4.12
C GLY A 128 -17.75 0.38 -2.88
N ASN A 129 -17.22 -0.12 -1.76
CA ASN A 129 -17.00 0.67 -0.54
C ASN A 129 -15.94 1.76 -0.76
N PHE A 130 -15.04 1.56 -1.71
CA PHE A 130 -13.97 2.49 -2.06
C PHE A 130 -14.09 3.00 -3.50
N ALA A 131 -13.62 4.23 -3.73
CA ALA A 131 -13.42 4.79 -5.05
C ALA A 131 -11.97 5.28 -5.17
N ILE A 132 -11.41 5.26 -6.38
CA ILE A 132 -10.10 5.84 -6.67
C ILE A 132 -10.24 6.91 -7.75
N ASN A 133 -9.62 8.07 -7.52
CA ASN A 133 -9.46 9.06 -8.57
C ASN A 133 -8.40 8.59 -9.56
N SER A 134 -8.75 8.48 -10.84
CA SER A 134 -7.88 7.89 -11.86
C SER A 134 -6.64 8.70 -12.18
N THR A 135 -6.58 10.00 -11.85
CA THR A 135 -5.43 10.86 -12.14
C THR A 135 -4.59 11.12 -10.90
N SER A 136 -5.22 11.37 -9.75
CA SER A 136 -4.47 11.63 -8.53
C SER A 136 -4.01 10.34 -7.84
N GLY A 137 -4.77 9.24 -7.96
CA GLY A 137 -4.54 8.03 -7.15
C GLY A 137 -5.15 8.13 -5.75
N LEU A 138 -6.03 9.12 -5.50
CA LEU A 138 -6.70 9.29 -4.21
C LEU A 138 -7.78 8.23 -4.03
N ILE A 139 -7.64 7.39 -3.01
CA ILE A 139 -8.63 6.42 -2.58
C ILE A 139 -9.51 7.06 -1.50
N THR A 140 -10.83 6.99 -1.68
CA THR A 140 -11.83 7.52 -0.74
C THR A 140 -12.94 6.51 -0.44
N THR A 141 -13.60 6.66 0.71
CA THR A 141 -14.86 5.98 1.01
C THR A 141 -15.98 6.44 0.07
N THR A 142 -16.96 5.58 -0.19
CA THR A 142 -18.15 5.90 -1.01
C THR A 142 -19.41 6.09 -0.16
N ALA A 143 -20.58 6.15 -0.79
CA ALA A 143 -21.87 6.15 -0.10
C ALA A 143 -22.24 4.81 0.55
N ARG A 144 -21.47 3.75 0.28
CA ARG A 144 -21.62 2.45 0.96
C ARG A 144 -21.02 2.54 2.35
N LYS A 145 -21.76 2.01 3.34
CA LYS A 145 -21.27 1.92 4.70
C LYS A 145 -20.17 0.85 4.77
N LEU A 146 -19.18 1.12 5.60
CA LEU A 146 -18.27 0.11 6.10
C LEU A 146 -18.92 -0.52 7.33
N ASP A 147 -18.65 -1.80 7.53
CA ASP A 147 -19.18 -2.58 8.64
C ASP A 147 -18.07 -3.55 9.03
N ARG A 148 -17.40 -3.25 10.14
CA ARG A 148 -16.26 -4.04 10.58
C ARG A 148 -16.68 -5.45 10.96
N GLU A 149 -17.87 -5.62 11.55
CA GLU A 149 -18.38 -6.94 11.94
C GLU A 149 -18.61 -7.84 10.72
N ASN A 150 -19.01 -7.27 9.59
CA ASN A 150 -19.16 -8.02 8.34
C ASN A 150 -17.82 -8.21 7.60
N GLN A 151 -17.03 -7.14 7.48
CA GLN A 151 -15.76 -7.15 6.76
C GLN A 151 -14.74 -6.22 7.43
N PRO A 152 -13.86 -6.75 8.31
CA PRO A 152 -12.87 -5.94 9.02
C PRO A 152 -11.70 -5.49 8.13
N GLU A 153 -11.47 -6.17 7.00
CA GLU A 153 -10.35 -5.92 6.10
C GLU A 153 -10.79 -5.94 4.63
N HIS A 154 -10.34 -4.95 3.86
CA HIS A 154 -10.52 -4.89 2.41
C HIS A 154 -9.17 -4.90 1.70
N ILE A 155 -8.89 -5.97 0.95
CA ILE A 155 -7.66 -6.11 0.16
C ILE A 155 -7.92 -5.65 -1.28
N LEU A 156 -7.64 -4.38 -1.56
CA LEU A 156 -7.80 -3.78 -2.88
C LEU A 156 -6.58 -4.08 -3.76
N GLU A 157 -6.83 -4.50 -5.00
CA GLU A 157 -5.78 -4.55 -6.02
C GLU A 157 -5.94 -3.36 -6.96
N VAL A 158 -4.92 -2.51 -7.02
CA VAL A 158 -4.91 -1.28 -7.82
C VAL A 158 -3.95 -1.45 -8.98
N LEU A 159 -4.46 -1.27 -10.19
CA LEU A 159 -3.69 -1.16 -11.42
C LEU A 159 -3.15 0.27 -11.56
N VAL A 160 -1.86 0.38 -11.83
CA VAL A 160 -1.15 1.61 -12.16
C VAL A 160 -0.63 1.48 -13.58
N MET A 161 -0.91 2.45 -14.43
CA MET A 161 -0.67 2.32 -15.88
C MET A 161 -0.31 3.64 -16.50
N ASP A 162 0.70 3.64 -17.36
CA ASP A 162 1.11 4.81 -18.14
C ASP A 162 0.16 5.05 -19.32
N ASN A 163 0.48 6.02 -20.17
CA ASN A 163 -0.21 6.27 -21.43
C ASN A 163 0.73 6.10 -22.64
N GLY A 164 1.81 5.34 -22.48
CA GLY A 164 2.81 5.14 -23.51
C GLY A 164 2.37 4.17 -24.61
N GLU A 165 3.22 4.01 -25.63
CA GLU A 165 3.05 3.02 -26.70
C GLU A 165 4.31 2.15 -26.83
N PRO A 166 4.26 0.85 -26.45
CA PRO A 166 3.12 0.15 -25.86
C PRO A 166 2.82 0.64 -24.44
N GLN A 167 1.56 0.56 -24.05
CA GLN A 167 1.14 0.92 -22.70
C GLN A 167 1.64 -0.13 -21.71
N LEU A 168 2.32 0.30 -20.64
CA LEU A 168 2.84 -0.56 -19.59
C LEU A 168 2.11 -0.32 -18.26
N SER A 169 2.09 -1.34 -17.41
CA SER A 169 1.35 -1.30 -16.15
C SER A 169 1.96 -2.18 -15.07
N SER A 170 1.65 -1.83 -13.82
CA SER A 170 1.97 -2.59 -12.62
C SER A 170 0.75 -2.68 -11.70
N THR A 171 0.81 -3.54 -10.68
CA THR A 171 -0.23 -3.65 -9.66
C THR A 171 0.35 -3.41 -8.26
N THR A 172 -0.43 -2.75 -7.41
CA THR A 172 -0.14 -2.54 -5.99
C THR A 172 -1.31 -3.01 -5.14
N ARG A 173 -1.04 -3.45 -3.90
CA ARG A 173 -2.06 -3.90 -2.96
C ARG A 173 -2.32 -2.85 -1.90
N VAL A 174 -3.58 -2.59 -1.60
CA VAL A 174 -3.98 -1.70 -0.50
C VAL A 174 -4.88 -2.49 0.45
N VAL A 175 -4.36 -2.78 1.63
CA VAL A 175 -5.02 -3.54 2.69
C VAL A 175 -5.65 -2.54 3.67
N VAL A 176 -6.91 -2.19 3.43
CA VAL A 176 -7.64 -1.23 4.25
C VAL A 176 -8.19 -1.93 5.49
N GLN A 177 -7.74 -1.52 6.67
CA GLN A 177 -8.26 -1.97 7.95
C GLN A 177 -9.47 -1.10 8.36
N VAL A 178 -10.58 -1.74 8.70
CA VAL A 178 -11.76 -1.05 9.22
C VAL A 178 -11.65 -0.97 10.74
N GLU A 179 -11.60 0.24 11.28
CA GLU A 179 -11.52 0.46 12.72
C GLU A 179 -12.91 0.37 13.35
N ASP A 180 -12.99 -0.36 14.47
CA ASP A 180 -14.21 -0.48 15.29
C ASP A 180 -14.54 0.89 15.88
N VAL A 181 -15.78 1.31 15.70
CA VAL A 181 -16.31 2.48 16.40
C VAL A 181 -17.34 1.93 17.36
N ASN A 182 -17.21 2.26 18.65
CA ASN A 182 -18.20 1.85 19.65
C ASN A 182 -19.53 2.57 19.43
N ASP A 183 -20.32 2.07 18.48
CA ASP A 183 -21.59 2.59 18.00
C ASP A 183 -22.79 1.75 18.46
N HIS A 184 -22.52 0.59 19.05
CA HIS A 184 -23.51 -0.28 19.66
C HIS A 184 -23.59 -0.03 21.17
N ALA A 185 -24.77 0.38 21.64
CA ALA A 185 -25.04 0.47 23.07
C ALA A 185 -25.10 -0.94 23.69
N PRO A 186 -24.59 -1.15 24.91
CA PRO A 186 -24.80 -2.40 25.63
C PRO A 186 -26.31 -2.60 25.87
N GLU A 187 -26.82 -3.77 25.49
CA GLU A 187 -28.21 -4.17 25.73
C GLU A 187 -28.29 -5.26 26.80
N PHE A 188 -29.37 -5.23 27.58
CA PHE A 188 -29.72 -6.33 28.49
C PHE A 188 -30.63 -7.32 27.77
N ASP A 189 -30.47 -8.62 28.03
CA ASP A 189 -31.30 -9.68 27.44
C ASP A 189 -32.80 -9.50 27.77
N GLN A 190 -33.10 -8.86 28.90
CA GLN A 190 -34.46 -8.60 29.34
C GLN A 190 -34.67 -7.14 29.75
N LYS A 191 -35.85 -6.61 29.41
CA LYS A 191 -36.30 -5.27 29.83
C LYS A 191 -36.60 -5.17 31.34
N MET A 192 -36.77 -6.31 32.01
CA MET A 192 -37.02 -6.38 33.44
C MET A 192 -36.57 -7.74 33.98
N TYR A 193 -35.67 -7.73 34.96
CA TYR A 193 -35.30 -8.91 35.73
C TYR A 193 -36.05 -8.90 37.06
N LYS A 194 -36.66 -10.03 37.42
CA LYS A 194 -37.36 -10.20 38.70
C LYS A 194 -36.57 -11.11 39.62
N VAL A 195 -36.08 -10.57 40.72
CA VAL A 195 -35.41 -11.32 41.79
C VAL A 195 -36.38 -11.51 42.96
N GLN A 196 -36.43 -12.70 43.54
CA GLN A 196 -37.17 -12.99 44.78
C GLN A 196 -36.18 -13.28 45.89
N ILE A 197 -36.34 -12.62 47.04
CA ILE A 197 -35.39 -12.68 48.14
C ILE A 197 -36.15 -13.05 49.42
N PRO A 198 -35.71 -14.06 50.17
CA PRO A 198 -36.33 -14.42 51.44
C PRO A 198 -36.06 -13.34 52.51
N ALA A 199 -37.00 -13.15 53.43
CA ALA A 199 -36.92 -12.11 54.46
C ALA A 199 -35.74 -12.26 55.43
N ASN A 200 -35.09 -13.43 55.45
CA ASN A 200 -33.91 -13.75 56.25
C ASN A 200 -32.63 -13.93 55.41
N ALA A 201 -32.58 -13.33 54.22
CA ALA A 201 -31.37 -13.35 53.38
C ALA A 201 -30.15 -12.83 54.16
N LYS A 202 -28.99 -13.43 53.87
CA LYS A 202 -27.73 -13.04 54.52
C LYS A 202 -27.25 -11.72 53.96
N ILE A 203 -26.55 -10.96 54.80
CA ILE A 203 -25.80 -9.77 54.38
C ILE A 203 -24.78 -10.18 53.32
N ASP A 204 -24.56 -9.33 52.33
CA ASP A 204 -23.66 -9.49 51.19
C ASP A 204 -23.95 -10.69 50.27
N GLN A 205 -25.18 -11.22 50.31
CA GLN A 205 -25.60 -12.22 49.32
C GLN A 205 -25.80 -11.54 47.95
N PRO A 206 -25.14 -11.99 46.87
CA PRO A 206 -25.37 -11.45 45.53
C PRO A 206 -26.81 -11.75 45.09
N LEU A 207 -27.53 -10.70 44.71
CA LEU A 207 -28.96 -10.79 44.38
C LEU A 207 -29.20 -10.85 42.87
N PHE A 208 -28.29 -10.30 42.09
CA PHE A 208 -28.34 -10.27 40.64
C PHE A 208 -26.90 -10.18 40.11
N GLN A 209 -26.57 -11.06 39.17
CA GLN A 209 -25.34 -11.01 38.40
C GLN A 209 -25.74 -11.18 36.94
N ASN A 210 -25.34 -10.23 36.10
CA ASN A 210 -25.53 -10.33 34.66
C ASN A 210 -24.21 -10.82 34.05
N ASP A 211 -24.16 -12.07 33.65
CA ASP A 211 -23.05 -12.58 32.86
C ASP A 211 -23.32 -12.14 31.41
N TYR A 212 -22.62 -11.10 30.93
CA TYR A 212 -22.63 -10.65 29.53
C TYR A 212 -22.08 -11.69 28.52
N ALA A 213 -21.98 -12.96 28.92
CA ALA A 213 -21.26 -14.05 28.27
C ALA A 213 -21.88 -14.54 26.94
N GLY A 214 -22.93 -13.89 26.42
CA GLY A 214 -23.54 -14.20 25.13
C GLY A 214 -22.92 -13.47 23.92
N SER A 215 -22.08 -12.45 24.13
CA SER A 215 -21.59 -11.55 23.06
C SER A 215 -20.10 -11.72 22.70
N GLY A 216 -19.40 -12.72 23.25
CA GLY A 216 -17.97 -12.93 22.96
C GLY A 216 -17.04 -11.90 23.62
N TYR A 217 -17.46 -11.31 24.73
CA TYR A 217 -16.60 -10.43 25.54
C TYR A 217 -15.65 -11.24 26.42
N GLU A 218 -14.36 -11.00 26.24
CA GLU A 218 -13.34 -11.29 27.24
C GLU A 218 -12.96 -9.96 27.92
N PRO A 219 -13.04 -9.84 29.26
CA PRO A 219 -12.67 -8.61 29.95
C PRO A 219 -11.15 -8.39 29.83
N PRO A 220 -10.67 -7.15 29.64
CA PRO A 220 -9.24 -6.89 29.48
C PRO A 220 -8.46 -7.29 30.73
N GLU A 221 -7.47 -8.16 30.57
CA GLU A 221 -6.47 -8.45 31.59
C GLU A 221 -5.58 -7.19 31.72
N LEU A 222 -5.70 -6.48 32.85
CA LEU A 222 -4.91 -5.27 33.10
C LEU A 222 -3.45 -5.68 33.37
N GLU A 223 -2.54 -5.51 32.38
CA GLU A 223 -1.10 -5.53 32.64
C GLU A 223 -0.72 -4.30 33.50
N LEU A 224 -0.54 -4.54 34.81
CA LEU A 224 -0.10 -3.54 35.78
C LEU A 224 1.36 -3.17 35.51
N THR A 225 1.60 -2.01 34.91
CA THR A 225 2.92 -1.35 35.03
C THR A 225 2.95 -0.58 36.34
N GLU A 226 3.55 -1.18 37.36
CA GLU A 226 3.71 -0.58 38.69
C GLU A 226 4.49 0.75 38.63
N PRO A 227 3.97 1.87 39.15
CA PRO A 227 4.81 2.89 39.75
C PRO A 227 4.95 2.59 41.23
N MET A 228 6.20 2.41 41.64
CA MET A 228 6.60 2.29 43.04
C MET A 228 6.00 3.44 43.85
N LEU A 229 5.28 3.13 44.93
CA LEU A 229 5.35 3.86 46.20
C LEU A 229 4.63 3.08 47.29
N SER A 230 5.40 2.83 48.35
CA SER A 230 5.05 2.14 49.58
C SER A 230 3.98 2.90 50.38
N ASP A 231 2.76 2.37 50.43
CA ASP A 231 1.82 2.66 51.51
C ASP A 231 1.03 1.38 51.85
N PRO A 232 1.11 0.82 53.07
CA PRO A 232 0.66 -0.55 53.34
C PRO A 232 -0.80 -0.64 53.84
N ASP A 233 -1.68 0.32 53.53
CA ASP A 233 -3.03 0.36 54.15
C ASP A 233 -4.20 0.63 53.20
N VAL A 234 -4.10 0.26 51.91
CA VAL A 234 -5.26 0.27 51.02
C VAL A 234 -5.38 -1.09 50.35
N GLY A 235 -6.36 -1.87 50.81
CA GLY A 235 -6.76 -3.12 50.18
C GLY A 235 -7.13 -2.90 48.73
N LEU A 236 -6.51 -3.70 47.87
CA LEU A 236 -6.75 -3.81 46.44
C LEU A 236 -8.20 -4.26 46.20
N ASP A 237 -9.04 -3.40 45.62
CA ASP A 237 -10.28 -3.80 44.95
C ASP A 237 -10.09 -3.60 43.45
N ASP A 238 -9.51 -4.60 42.81
CA ASP A 238 -9.39 -4.73 41.35
C ASP A 238 -10.64 -5.45 40.80
N ALA A 239 -11.70 -4.69 40.49
CA ALA A 239 -12.82 -5.14 39.67
C ALA A 239 -13.62 -3.94 39.12
N ALA A 240 -14.32 -4.13 38.01
CA ALA A 240 -15.21 -3.13 37.41
C ALA A 240 -16.09 -2.41 38.45
N THR A 241 -15.95 -1.09 38.57
CA THR A 241 -16.61 -0.30 39.63
C THR A 241 -18.02 0.10 39.23
N TRP A 242 -19.01 -0.41 39.97
CA TRP A 242 -20.41 0.03 39.90
C TRP A 242 -20.60 1.25 40.80
N GLU A 243 -20.86 2.42 40.22
CA GLU A 243 -21.12 3.64 41.00
C GLU A 243 -22.63 3.89 41.15
N SER A 244 -23.10 4.01 42.39
CA SER A 244 -24.46 4.45 42.72
C SER A 244 -24.55 5.98 42.69
N PHE A 245 -25.51 6.55 41.98
CA PHE A 245 -25.76 7.99 41.98
C PHE A 245 -26.94 8.37 42.88
N PRO A 246 -26.80 9.39 43.76
CA PRO A 246 -27.95 10.02 44.39
C PRO A 246 -28.44 11.17 43.51
N GLU A 247 -29.24 10.90 42.48
CA GLU A 247 -29.96 11.99 41.78
C GLU A 247 -31.31 12.28 42.44
N LYS A 248 -31.43 13.51 42.95
CA LYS A 248 -32.66 14.10 43.47
C LYS A 248 -33.69 14.21 42.35
N ASN A 249 -34.64 13.26 42.25
CA ASN A 249 -36.04 13.46 41.79
C ASN A 249 -36.75 12.17 41.35
N PHE A 250 -36.40 11.01 41.89
CA PHE A 250 -37.26 9.83 41.80
C PHE A 250 -37.82 9.52 43.18
N ASN A 251 -39.11 9.17 43.26
CA ASN A 251 -39.73 8.68 44.50
C ASN A 251 -38.83 7.58 45.09
N ASP A 252 -38.73 7.50 46.42
CA ASP A 252 -37.82 6.65 47.25
C ASP A 252 -37.85 5.11 46.97
N LEU A 253 -38.40 4.67 45.84
CA LEU A 253 -38.59 3.29 45.41
C LEU A 253 -37.68 2.87 44.24
N GLN A 254 -36.80 3.75 43.74
CA GLN A 254 -35.89 3.43 42.63
C GLN A 254 -34.44 3.73 43.01
N VAL A 255 -33.58 2.71 42.88
CA VAL A 255 -32.12 2.83 42.95
C VAL A 255 -31.58 2.56 41.54
N ILE A 256 -30.83 3.52 40.99
CA ILE A 256 -30.26 3.42 39.65
C ILE A 256 -28.75 3.18 39.80
N PHE A 257 -28.25 2.19 39.06
CA PHE A 257 -26.83 1.90 38.94
C PHE A 257 -26.37 2.24 37.53
N ARG A 258 -25.18 2.84 37.40
CA ARG A 258 -24.55 3.02 36.10
C ARG A 258 -23.62 1.83 35.82
N VAL A 259 -23.74 1.27 34.63
CA VAL A 259 -22.82 0.25 34.12
C VAL A 259 -21.94 0.93 33.08
N THR A 260 -20.62 0.83 33.23
CA THR A 260 -19.68 1.23 32.19
C THR A 260 -19.22 -0.04 31.50
N ALA A 261 -19.57 -0.21 30.23
CA ALA A 261 -19.10 -1.30 29.39
C ALA A 261 -18.46 -0.70 28.13
N GLN A 262 -17.28 -1.19 27.75
CA GLN A 262 -16.65 -0.90 26.46
C GLN A 262 -16.67 -2.16 25.62
N LYS A 263 -17.09 -2.07 24.35
CA LYS A 263 -17.01 -3.17 23.39
C LYS A 263 -15.58 -3.72 23.33
N SER A 264 -15.38 -4.98 23.74
CA SER A 264 -14.12 -5.67 23.51
C SER A 264 -13.91 -5.79 22.00
N PRO A 265 -12.69 -5.54 21.48
CA PRO A 265 -12.37 -5.87 20.10
C PRO A 265 -12.55 -7.38 19.96
N GLN A 266 -13.47 -7.84 19.12
CA GLN A 266 -13.54 -9.27 18.81
C GLN A 266 -12.27 -9.65 18.06
N GLU A 267 -11.40 -10.46 18.68
CA GLU A 267 -10.35 -11.18 17.95
C GLU A 267 -11.04 -12.13 16.96
N GLY A 268 -10.64 -12.02 15.69
CA GLY A 268 -11.26 -12.74 14.59
C GLY A 268 -11.31 -14.24 14.85
N SER A 269 -12.51 -14.82 14.83
CA SER A 269 -12.67 -16.26 14.90
C SER A 269 -12.08 -16.89 13.62
N THR A 270 -10.93 -17.54 13.76
CA THR A 270 -10.46 -18.51 12.76
C THR A 270 -11.44 -19.68 12.76
N LEU A 271 -12.24 -19.81 11.70
CA LEU A 271 -13.00 -21.02 11.44
C LEU A 271 -12.15 -22.00 10.62
N SER A 272 -11.92 -23.15 11.25
CA SER A 272 -11.38 -24.42 10.76
C SER A 272 -12.19 -25.07 9.67
#